data_AF-A0A7C8B348-F1
#
_entry.id   AF-A0A7C8B348-F1
#
_cell.length_a   1.000
_cell.length_b   1.000
_cell.length_c   1.000
_cell.angle_alpha   90.00
_cell.angle_beta   90.00
_cell.angle_gamma   90.00
#
_symmetry.space_group_name_H-M   'P 1'
#
loop_
_entity.id
_entity.type
_entity.pdbx_description
1 polymer ?
#
loop_
_entity_poly.entity_id
_entity_poly.type
_entity_poly.pdbx_seq_one_letter_code
_entity_poly.pdbx_strand_id
1 'polypeptide(L)'
;MSKLTQLKLENVTAFSSLDLSFSPGINVFIGANGSGKTHLLKILYTACSITVGEDKEKPFGLKLRNAFSPYEGRIGRLSSRLKKSVTTKVLVTRQGGQKLSAEFSNHTSKFEDVKTTGEATWKKERLESAYIPVKEMLAHAPGFLATAAKREIAFEEVYIDIIKRAFLPKLMGPIDKNRTRLLNALQKAIEGRVITKGEHFFLKSKQGDLEFTLLAEGMRKLALIWLLIQNGILLNGSILFWDEPEANLNPSLMGEVVEVILELQRMGVQVFLTTHNYVLLKEFDLRKKKTDQIQYVSLFRDESEGVTAKPTNSYLSIVPNVIAVTFADLYQRDMARALKGAKE
;
A
#
# COMPACT_ATOMS: atom_id res chain seq x y z
N MET A 1 19.63 -3.93 -6.55
CA MET A 1 18.28 -3.34 -6.38
C MET A 1 17.45 -4.40 -5.69
N SER A 2 17.29 -4.25 -4.37
CA SER A 2 16.61 -5.24 -3.54
C SER A 2 15.10 -5.21 -3.75
N LYS A 3 14.45 -6.38 -3.69
CA LYS A 3 13.00 -6.55 -3.65
C LYS A 3 12.62 -7.35 -2.41
N LEU A 4 11.44 -7.14 -1.85
CA LEU A 4 10.92 -7.99 -0.80
C LEU A 4 10.55 -9.35 -1.39
N THR A 5 10.93 -10.43 -0.72
CA THR A 5 10.76 -11.80 -1.23
C THR A 5 9.88 -12.65 -0.33
N GLN A 6 9.87 -12.39 0.98
CA GLN A 6 9.08 -13.19 1.92
C GLN A 6 8.65 -12.40 3.15
N LEU A 7 7.49 -12.73 3.69
CA LEU A 7 7.00 -12.30 5.00
C LEU A 7 6.59 -13.52 5.81
N LYS A 8 7.10 -13.63 7.03
CA LYS A 8 6.62 -14.58 8.03
C LYS A 8 6.08 -13.85 9.26
N LEU A 9 4.91 -14.26 9.73
CA LEU A 9 4.28 -13.71 10.93
C LEU A 9 3.91 -14.86 11.88
N GLU A 10 4.06 -14.62 13.18
CA GLU A 10 3.51 -15.47 14.25
C GLU A 10 2.79 -14.56 15.26
N ASN A 11 1.53 -14.85 15.55
CA ASN A 11 0.66 -14.11 16.49
C ASN A 11 0.64 -12.59 16.27
N VAL A 12 0.58 -12.13 15.02
CA VAL A 12 0.52 -10.71 14.68
C VAL A 12 -0.91 -10.35 14.31
N THR A 13 -1.58 -9.54 15.14
CA THR A 13 -2.93 -9.01 14.89
C THR A 13 -3.94 -10.12 14.60
N ALA A 14 -4.48 -10.20 13.37
CA ALA A 14 -5.42 -11.24 12.94
C ALA A 14 -4.74 -12.55 12.48
N PHE A 15 -3.41 -12.57 12.35
CA PHE A 15 -2.63 -13.70 11.85
C PHE A 15 -2.04 -14.53 13.00
N SER A 16 -2.47 -15.77 13.14
CA SER A 16 -1.85 -16.74 14.07
C SER A 16 -0.49 -17.19 13.55
N SER A 17 -0.43 -17.54 12.26
CA SER A 17 0.77 -17.85 11.50
C SER A 17 0.54 -17.43 10.04
N LEU A 18 1.59 -16.93 9.40
CA LEU A 18 1.58 -16.59 7.98
C LEU A 18 2.98 -16.81 7.42
N ASP A 19 3.08 -17.45 6.26
CA ASP A 19 4.33 -17.55 5.48
C ASP A 19 4.00 -17.28 4.01
N LEU A 20 4.39 -16.11 3.52
CA LEU A 20 4.08 -15.64 2.17
C LEU A 20 5.34 -15.27 1.41
N SER A 21 5.47 -15.80 0.19
CA SER A 21 6.50 -15.41 -0.76
C SER A 21 5.93 -14.49 -1.83
N PHE A 22 6.69 -13.48 -2.24
CA PHE A 22 6.20 -12.41 -3.10
C PHE A 22 6.71 -12.51 -4.54
N SER A 23 5.87 -12.07 -5.48
CA SER A 23 6.28 -11.74 -6.83
C SER A 23 7.22 -10.53 -6.81
N PRO A 24 8.26 -10.51 -7.65
CA PRO A 24 9.10 -9.32 -7.82
C PRO A 24 8.37 -8.19 -8.57
N GLY A 25 7.18 -8.45 -9.13
CA GLY A 25 6.32 -7.46 -9.78
C GLY A 25 5.25 -6.94 -8.84
N ILE A 26 3.99 -7.27 -9.13
CA ILE A 26 2.80 -6.84 -8.40
C ILE A 26 2.32 -7.97 -7.46
N ASN A 27 1.96 -7.61 -6.24
CA ASN A 27 1.39 -8.47 -5.22
C ASN A 27 0.05 -7.87 -4.77
N VAL A 28 -1.05 -8.57 -5.01
CA VAL A 28 -2.41 -8.10 -4.76
C VAL A 28 -3.01 -8.85 -3.58
N PHE A 29 -3.15 -8.21 -2.43
CA PHE A 29 -3.82 -8.76 -1.26
C PHE A 29 -5.32 -8.54 -1.36
N ILE A 30 -6.07 -9.65 -1.40
CA ILE A 30 -7.52 -9.67 -1.63
C ILE A 30 -8.20 -10.20 -0.37
N GLY A 31 -9.33 -9.63 0.04
CA GLY A 31 -10.11 -10.21 1.13
C GLY A 31 -11.12 -9.24 1.70
N ALA A 32 -11.99 -9.75 2.58
CA ALA A 32 -13.00 -8.94 3.25
C ALA A 32 -12.39 -7.87 4.18
N ASN A 33 -13.21 -6.94 4.64
CA ASN A 33 -12.78 -5.97 5.66
C ASN A 33 -12.36 -6.70 6.94
N GLY A 34 -11.26 -6.24 7.55
CA GLY A 34 -10.71 -6.89 8.74
C GLY A 34 -9.85 -8.13 8.48
N SER A 35 -9.60 -8.55 7.22
CA SER A 35 -8.70 -9.68 6.90
C SER A 35 -7.20 -9.37 7.03
N GLY A 36 -6.81 -8.24 7.62
CA GLY A 36 -5.40 -7.89 7.84
C GLY A 36 -4.64 -7.30 6.63
N LYS A 37 -5.31 -7.08 5.49
CA LYS A 37 -4.76 -6.44 4.27
C LYS A 37 -3.86 -5.21 4.55
N THR A 38 -4.41 -4.17 5.15
CA THR A 38 -3.69 -2.94 5.53
C THR A 38 -2.51 -3.22 6.47
N HIS A 39 -2.63 -4.21 7.36
CA HIS A 39 -1.57 -4.53 8.33
C HIS A 39 -0.37 -5.16 7.63
N LEU A 40 -0.59 -6.03 6.63
CA LEU A 40 0.50 -6.57 5.79
C LEU A 40 1.27 -5.45 5.08
N LEU A 41 0.56 -4.51 4.45
CA LEU A 41 1.23 -3.38 3.79
C LEU A 41 2.04 -2.53 4.78
N LYS A 42 1.49 -2.22 5.96
CA LYS A 42 2.18 -1.42 6.97
C LYS A 42 3.46 -2.10 7.48
N ILE A 43 3.40 -3.41 7.77
CA ILE A 43 4.58 -4.19 8.20
C ILE A 43 5.68 -4.19 7.13
N LEU A 44 5.31 -4.41 5.88
CA LEU A 44 6.28 -4.43 4.77
C LEU A 44 6.87 -3.02 4.53
N TYR A 45 6.03 -1.99 4.60
CA TYR A 45 6.44 -0.61 4.45
C TYR A 45 7.44 -0.18 5.53
N THR A 46 7.17 -0.49 6.80
CA THR A 46 8.05 -0.11 7.91
C THR A 46 9.43 -0.75 7.80
N ALA A 47 9.52 -1.97 7.26
CA ALA A 47 10.79 -2.62 6.96
C ALA A 47 11.56 -1.88 5.85
N CYS A 48 10.89 -1.28 4.88
CA CYS A 48 11.53 -0.51 3.82
C CYS A 48 11.94 0.89 4.29
N SER A 49 11.05 1.60 4.99
CA SER A 49 11.22 3.01 5.35
C SER A 49 12.45 3.26 6.23
N ILE A 50 12.80 2.32 7.12
CA ILE A 50 13.98 2.42 7.99
C ILE A 50 15.33 2.35 7.24
N THR A 51 15.32 2.26 5.92
CA THR A 51 16.55 2.24 5.09
C THR A 51 16.84 3.58 4.41
N VAL A 52 15.96 4.57 4.54
CA VAL A 52 16.01 5.85 3.82
C VAL A 52 15.79 7.05 4.73
N GLY A 53 16.38 8.19 4.36
CA GLY A 53 16.12 9.49 5.01
C GLY A 53 16.36 9.49 6.53
N GLU A 54 15.58 10.31 7.24
CA GLU A 54 15.61 10.42 8.71
C GLU A 54 15.16 9.14 9.42
N ASP A 55 14.35 8.30 8.76
CA ASP A 55 13.87 7.03 9.32
C ASP A 55 15.00 6.00 9.46
N LYS A 56 16.13 6.21 8.80
CA LYS A 56 17.32 5.35 8.94
C LYS A 56 17.85 5.30 10.38
N GLU A 57 17.65 6.36 11.14
CA GLU A 57 18.04 6.43 12.56
C GLU A 57 16.99 5.82 13.48
N LYS A 58 15.76 5.56 13.01
CA LYS A 58 14.71 4.95 13.82
C LYS A 58 14.89 3.43 13.91
N PRO A 59 14.78 2.82 15.10
CA PRO A 59 14.72 1.36 15.24
C PRO A 59 13.50 0.77 14.53
N PHE A 60 13.60 -0.47 14.05
CA PHE A 60 12.48 -1.13 13.36
C PHE A 60 11.22 -1.21 14.25
N GLY A 61 11.39 -1.55 15.53
CA GLY A 61 10.29 -1.60 16.51
C GLY A 61 9.58 -0.24 16.68
N LEU A 62 10.32 0.88 16.66
CA LEU A 62 9.74 2.22 16.74
C LEU A 62 8.91 2.54 15.50
N LYS A 63 9.46 2.29 14.31
CA LYS A 63 8.75 2.53 13.04
C LYS A 63 7.48 1.66 12.95
N LEU A 64 7.56 0.41 13.38
CA LEU A 64 6.41 -0.49 13.43
C LEU A 64 5.32 0.04 14.38
N ARG A 65 5.68 0.45 15.61
CA ARG A 65 4.74 1.08 16.55
C ARG A 65 4.06 2.29 15.94
N ASN A 66 4.84 3.21 15.35
CA ASN A 66 4.35 4.48 14.84
C ASN A 66 3.42 4.32 13.63
N ALA A 67 3.71 3.36 12.74
CA ALA A 67 2.87 3.10 11.57
C ALA A 67 1.48 2.54 11.91
N PHE A 68 1.33 1.91 13.08
CA PHE A 68 0.05 1.39 13.57
C PHE A 68 -0.61 2.29 14.62
N SER A 69 0.15 3.19 15.26
CA SER A 69 -0.31 4.11 16.30
C SER A 69 -1.21 3.44 17.35
N PRO A 70 -0.77 2.33 18.00
CA PRO A 70 -1.59 1.67 19.00
C PRO A 70 -1.84 2.61 20.19
N TYR A 71 -3.00 2.47 20.82
CA TYR A 71 -3.37 3.25 22.01
C TYR A 71 -2.26 3.22 23.08
N GLU A 72 -1.95 4.40 23.62
CA GLU A 72 -0.84 4.66 24.57
C GLU A 72 0.55 4.26 24.02
N GLY A 73 0.71 4.09 22.70
CA GLY A 73 1.94 3.63 22.08
C GLY A 73 2.30 2.18 22.42
N ARG A 74 1.38 1.39 22.98
CA ARG A 74 1.65 0.03 23.45
C ARG A 74 1.82 -0.97 22.31
N ILE A 75 3.06 -1.30 21.95
CA ILE A 75 3.35 -2.14 20.78
C ILE A 75 2.81 -3.58 20.91
N GLY A 76 2.69 -4.12 22.12
CA GLY A 76 2.07 -5.43 22.38
C GLY A 76 0.60 -5.51 21.97
N ARG A 77 -0.07 -4.39 21.69
CA ARG A 77 -1.41 -4.39 21.08
C ARG A 77 -1.43 -4.89 19.63
N LEU A 78 -0.27 -5.00 18.98
CA LEU A 78 -0.11 -5.63 17.68
C LEU A 78 -0.06 -7.16 17.76
N SER A 79 0.03 -7.74 18.95
CA SER A 79 -0.08 -9.18 19.15
C SER A 79 -1.51 -9.67 18.93
N SER A 80 -1.66 -10.93 18.54
CA SER A 80 -2.97 -11.56 18.45
C SER A 80 -3.70 -11.53 19.79
N ARG A 81 -5.01 -11.26 19.75
CA ARG A 81 -5.86 -11.15 20.93
C ARG A 81 -6.18 -12.53 21.50
N LEU A 82 -5.30 -13.05 22.34
CA LEU A 82 -5.46 -14.31 23.05
C LEU A 82 -5.43 -14.09 24.56
N LYS A 83 -6.14 -14.93 25.33
CA LYS A 83 -6.22 -14.84 26.80
C LYS A 83 -4.88 -15.16 27.49
N LYS A 84 -4.03 -15.96 26.84
CA LYS A 84 -2.70 -16.34 27.33
C LYS A 84 -1.64 -15.36 26.83
N SER A 85 -0.49 -15.31 27.52
CA SER A 85 0.70 -14.63 27.01
C SER A 85 1.09 -15.21 25.64
N VAL A 86 1.41 -14.35 24.69
CA VAL A 86 1.78 -14.74 23.32
C VAL A 86 3.04 -14.02 22.88
N THR A 87 3.92 -14.77 22.22
CA THR A 87 5.07 -14.21 21.52
C THR A 87 4.67 -13.88 20.10
N THR A 88 4.86 -12.63 19.72
CA THR A 88 4.67 -12.08 18.39
C THR A 88 5.99 -12.03 17.65
N LYS A 89 6.01 -12.54 16.42
CA LYS A 89 7.19 -12.46 15.56
C LYS A 89 6.82 -11.92 14.19
N VAL A 90 7.63 -11.00 13.71
CA VAL A 90 7.61 -10.48 12.35
C VAL A 90 8.96 -10.77 11.74
N LEU A 91 9.00 -11.36 10.55
CA LEU A 91 10.22 -11.60 9.80
C LEU A 91 10.00 -11.21 8.33
N VAL A 92 10.77 -10.25 7.86
CA VAL A 92 10.78 -9.81 6.47
C VAL A 92 12.09 -10.24 5.83
N THR A 93 12.01 -10.82 4.63
CA THR A 93 13.16 -11.22 3.83
C THR A 93 13.17 -10.45 2.53
N ARG A 94 14.35 -10.02 2.09
CA ARG A 94 14.56 -9.39 0.79
C ARG A 94 15.52 -10.19 -0.08
N GLN A 95 15.61 -9.81 -1.35
CA GLN A 95 16.50 -10.42 -2.32
C GLN A 95 17.95 -10.43 -1.78
N GLY A 96 18.64 -11.55 -1.98
CA GLY A 96 19.95 -11.79 -1.35
C GLY A 96 19.88 -12.46 0.03
N GLY A 97 18.69 -12.79 0.52
CA GLY A 97 18.50 -13.61 1.73
C GLY A 97 18.69 -12.87 3.05
N GLN A 98 18.88 -11.55 3.00
CA GLN A 98 18.92 -10.70 4.19
C GLN A 98 17.56 -10.71 4.87
N LYS A 99 17.58 -10.76 6.20
CA LYS A 99 16.41 -10.89 7.07
C LYS A 99 16.38 -9.76 8.08
N LEU A 100 15.19 -9.21 8.31
CA LEU A 100 14.88 -8.27 9.38
C LEU A 100 13.74 -8.86 10.21
N SER A 101 13.89 -8.89 11.52
CA SER A 101 12.86 -9.42 12.40
C SER A 101 12.64 -8.59 13.65
N ALA A 102 11.42 -8.63 14.16
CA ALA A 102 11.01 -8.06 15.44
C ALA A 102 10.25 -9.13 16.24
N GLU A 103 10.58 -9.23 17.53
CA GLU A 103 9.96 -10.16 18.47
C GLU A 103 9.57 -9.42 19.76
N PHE A 104 8.32 -9.60 20.20
CA PHE A 104 7.76 -8.98 21.41
C PHE A 104 6.55 -9.78 21.91
N SER A 105 5.99 -9.43 23.07
CA SER A 105 4.80 -10.10 23.62
C SER A 105 3.59 -9.17 23.65
N ASN A 106 2.39 -9.74 23.89
CA ASN A 106 1.18 -8.95 24.14
C ASN A 106 1.26 -8.06 25.39
N HIS A 107 2.24 -8.28 26.27
CA HIS A 107 2.49 -7.45 27.45
C HIS A 107 3.51 -6.33 27.20
N THR A 108 4.24 -6.37 26.09
CA THR A 108 5.28 -5.39 25.75
C THR A 108 4.63 -4.01 25.55
N SER A 109 5.04 -3.04 26.38
CA SER A 109 4.46 -1.70 26.33
C SER A 109 5.30 -0.75 25.49
N LYS A 110 6.62 -0.78 25.63
CA LYS A 110 7.53 0.15 24.94
C LYS A 110 8.16 -0.50 23.71
N PHE A 111 8.61 0.31 22.75
CA PHE A 111 9.23 -0.22 21.53
C PHE A 111 10.68 -0.66 21.77
N GLU A 112 11.32 -0.09 22.79
CA GLU A 112 12.68 -0.39 23.24
C GLU A 112 12.81 -1.84 23.72
N ASP A 113 11.71 -2.43 24.20
CA ASP A 113 11.65 -3.83 24.65
C ASP A 113 11.45 -4.81 23.48
N VAL A 114 11.39 -4.32 22.23
CA VAL A 114 11.23 -5.15 21.03
C VAL A 114 12.59 -5.69 20.62
N LYS A 115 12.73 -7.02 20.65
CA LYS A 115 13.95 -7.68 20.18
C LYS A 115 14.00 -7.62 18.66
N THR A 116 14.89 -6.79 18.13
CA THR A 116 15.10 -6.67 16.67
C THR A 116 16.38 -7.40 16.26
N THR A 117 16.33 -8.21 15.20
CA THR A 117 17.50 -8.92 14.65
C THR A 117 17.65 -8.63 13.16
N GLY A 118 18.89 -8.40 12.72
CA GLY A 118 19.25 -8.16 11.31
C GLY A 118 19.22 -6.69 10.86
N GLU A 119 18.81 -5.77 11.74
CA GLU A 119 18.61 -4.34 11.41
C GLU A 119 19.86 -3.65 10.84
N ALA A 120 21.02 -3.84 11.47
CA ALA A 120 22.26 -3.20 11.03
C ALA A 120 22.64 -3.57 9.59
N THR A 121 22.46 -4.85 9.21
CA THR A 121 22.72 -5.33 7.85
C THR A 121 21.63 -4.89 6.89
N TRP A 122 20.36 -4.88 7.35
CA TRP A 122 19.22 -4.43 6.56
C TRP A 122 19.38 -2.97 6.11
N LYS A 123 19.78 -2.08 7.02
CA LYS A 123 19.98 -0.64 6.78
C LYS A 123 21.15 -0.29 5.84
N LYS A 124 22.01 -1.25 5.46
CA LYS A 124 23.14 -1.03 4.54
C LYS A 124 22.70 -0.84 3.08
N GLU A 125 21.63 -1.52 2.66
CA GLU A 125 21.10 -1.38 1.31
C GLU A 125 19.81 -0.54 1.36
N ARG A 126 19.80 0.55 0.59
CA ARG A 126 18.67 1.46 0.48
C ARG A 126 17.50 0.75 -0.22
N LEU A 127 16.30 0.90 0.34
CA LEU A 127 15.05 0.43 -0.25
C LEU A 127 14.02 1.56 -0.27
N GLU A 128 14.04 2.35 -1.34
CA GLU A 128 13.09 3.45 -1.51
C GLU A 128 11.66 2.92 -1.62
N SER A 129 10.72 3.56 -0.92
CA SER A 129 9.34 3.10 -0.91
C SER A 129 8.34 4.21 -0.68
N ALA A 130 7.09 4.02 -1.10
CA ALA A 130 5.98 4.90 -0.75
C ALA A 130 4.80 4.08 -0.25
N TYR A 131 4.11 4.57 0.78
CA TYR A 131 2.85 4.01 1.25
C TYR A 131 1.73 5.01 1.00
N ILE A 132 0.76 4.64 0.17
CA ILE A 132 -0.42 5.43 -0.11
C ILE A 132 -1.59 4.84 0.71
N PRO A 133 -2.03 5.53 1.77
CA PRO A 133 -3.17 5.09 2.57
C PRO A 133 -4.50 5.23 1.81
N VAL A 134 -5.54 4.55 2.32
CA VAL A 134 -6.91 4.65 1.80
C VAL A 134 -7.40 6.11 1.82
N LYS A 135 -7.16 6.80 2.95
CA LYS A 135 -7.51 8.20 3.14
C LYS A 135 -6.46 9.13 2.56
N GLU A 136 -6.88 9.99 1.64
CA GLU A 136 -6.03 11.02 1.05
C GLU A 136 -5.74 12.15 2.06
N MET A 137 -4.49 12.67 2.09
CA MET A 137 -4.06 13.66 3.08
C MET A 137 -3.38 14.91 2.50
N LEU A 138 -3.13 15.02 1.19
CA LEU A 138 -2.45 16.17 0.59
C LEU A 138 -3.30 17.44 0.72
N ALA A 139 -4.63 17.32 0.65
CA ALA A 139 -5.52 18.46 0.92
C ALA A 139 -5.43 18.97 2.38
N HIS A 140 -4.96 18.13 3.30
CA HIS A 140 -4.79 18.44 4.72
C HIS A 140 -3.33 18.68 5.12
N ALA A 141 -2.44 18.80 4.14
CA ALA A 141 -1.01 19.03 4.39
C ALA A 141 -0.67 20.36 5.10
N PRO A 142 -1.35 21.49 4.81
CA PRO A 142 -1.04 22.77 5.47
C PRO A 142 -1.13 22.67 7.00
N GLY A 143 -0.07 23.07 7.70
CA GLY A 143 0.03 23.02 9.16
C GLY A 143 0.15 21.63 9.78
N PHE A 144 -0.14 20.54 9.05
CA PHE A 144 -0.12 19.19 9.59
C PHE A 144 1.29 18.73 9.96
N LEU A 145 2.27 18.92 9.07
CA LEU A 145 3.66 18.52 9.33
C LEU A 145 4.26 19.28 10.52
N ALA A 146 4.03 20.60 10.59
CA ALA A 146 4.51 21.42 11.69
C ALA A 146 3.87 21.02 13.03
N THR A 147 2.58 20.67 13.02
CA THR A 147 1.86 20.20 14.21
C THR A 147 2.37 18.83 14.64
N ALA A 148 2.51 17.89 13.71
CA ALA A 148 3.04 16.55 13.97
C ALA A 148 4.46 16.56 14.55
N ALA A 149 5.28 17.56 14.16
CA ALA A 149 6.64 17.70 14.67
C ALA A 149 6.71 18.27 16.10
N LYS A 150 5.68 19.03 16.54
CA LYS A 150 5.70 19.75 17.83
C LYS A 150 4.73 19.20 18.88
N ARG A 151 3.76 18.40 18.48
CA ARG A 151 2.69 17.87 19.33
C ARG A 151 2.49 16.39 19.07
N GLU A 152 2.12 15.67 20.11
CA GLU A 152 1.59 14.32 19.92
C GLU A 152 0.23 14.42 19.21
N ILE A 153 0.12 13.78 18.06
CA ILE A 153 -1.11 13.70 17.28
C ILE A 153 -1.50 12.24 17.14
N ALA A 154 -2.80 11.95 17.27
CA ALA A 154 -3.35 10.60 17.14
C ALA A 154 -3.49 10.19 15.65
N PHE A 155 -2.39 10.31 14.90
CA PHE A 155 -2.30 9.90 13.50
C PHE A 155 -1.24 8.82 13.33
N GLU A 156 -1.45 7.98 12.32
CA GLU A 156 -0.47 6.98 11.91
C GLU A 156 0.67 7.65 11.15
N GLU A 157 1.91 7.24 11.40
CA GLU A 157 3.09 7.89 10.81
C GLU A 157 3.13 7.79 9.28
N VAL A 158 2.45 6.80 8.69
CA VAL A 158 2.30 6.64 7.24
C VAL A 158 1.71 7.88 6.55
N TYR A 159 0.85 8.65 7.24
CA TYR A 159 0.28 9.89 6.72
C TYR A 159 1.33 11.02 6.67
N ILE A 160 2.19 11.09 7.69
CA ILE A 160 3.28 12.06 7.73
C ILE A 160 4.29 11.74 6.62
N ASP A 161 4.64 10.46 6.48
CA ASP A 161 5.60 10.00 5.49
C ASP A 161 5.18 10.33 4.06
N ILE A 162 3.91 10.06 3.69
CA ILE A 162 3.44 10.30 2.33
C ILE A 162 3.39 11.78 1.99
N ILE A 163 3.01 12.64 2.94
CA ILE A 163 3.01 14.10 2.75
C ILE A 163 4.46 14.60 2.58
N LYS A 164 5.40 14.15 3.42
CA LYS A 164 6.83 14.49 3.28
C LYS A 164 7.37 14.10 1.90
N ARG A 165 7.03 12.91 1.41
CA ARG A 165 7.43 12.43 0.07
C ARG A 165 6.80 13.25 -1.05
N ALA A 166 5.54 13.65 -0.90
CA ALA A 166 4.82 14.47 -1.88
C ALA A 166 5.41 15.89 -2.01
N PHE A 167 5.94 16.46 -0.92
CA PHE A 167 6.58 17.79 -0.93
C PHE A 167 8.03 17.82 -1.44
N LEU A 168 8.65 16.66 -1.69
CA LEU A 168 9.99 16.65 -2.23
C LEU A 168 10.05 17.44 -3.55
N PRO A 169 11.16 18.15 -3.82
CA PRO A 169 11.32 18.82 -5.09
C PRO A 169 11.40 17.78 -6.23
N LYS A 170 11.07 18.23 -7.44
CA LYS A 170 11.26 17.44 -8.65
C LYS A 170 12.70 16.90 -8.70
N LEU A 171 12.85 15.61 -9.01
CA LEU A 171 14.17 15.01 -9.20
C LEU A 171 14.86 15.65 -10.41
N MET A 172 16.08 16.15 -10.19
CA MET A 172 16.92 16.72 -11.25
C MET A 172 17.53 15.63 -12.13
N GLY A 173 17.76 15.95 -13.40
CA GLY A 173 18.38 15.05 -14.37
C GLY A 173 17.43 14.57 -15.48
N PRO A 174 17.95 13.75 -16.41
CA PRO A 174 17.19 13.28 -17.55
C PRO A 174 16.04 12.36 -17.11
N ILE A 175 14.91 12.48 -17.79
CA ILE A 175 13.75 11.61 -17.62
C ILE A 175 13.79 10.58 -18.75
N ASP A 176 13.76 9.30 -18.43
CA ASP A 176 13.71 8.25 -19.45
C ASP A 176 12.36 8.23 -20.20
N LYS A 177 12.32 7.51 -21.33
CA LYS A 177 11.13 7.47 -22.19
C LYS A 177 9.91 6.86 -21.50
N ASN A 178 10.09 5.83 -20.69
CA ASN A 178 8.98 5.15 -20.01
C ASN A 178 8.39 6.06 -18.93
N ARG A 179 9.25 6.68 -18.12
CA ARG A 179 8.83 7.67 -17.11
C ARG A 179 8.12 8.87 -17.74
N THR A 180 8.62 9.39 -18.86
CA THR A 180 7.97 10.49 -19.60
C THR A 180 6.58 10.08 -20.08
N ARG A 181 6.44 8.88 -20.66
CA ARG A 181 5.15 8.35 -21.12
C ARG A 181 4.14 8.24 -19.97
N LEU A 182 4.56 7.69 -18.83
CA LEU A 182 3.69 7.51 -17.66
C LEU A 182 3.26 8.86 -17.06
N LEU A 183 4.19 9.81 -16.92
CA LEU A 183 3.86 11.17 -16.45
C LEU A 183 2.87 11.88 -17.39
N ASN A 184 3.01 11.71 -18.70
CA ASN A 184 2.10 12.29 -19.68
C ASN A 184 0.70 11.64 -19.62
N ALA A 185 0.63 10.31 -19.44
CA ALA A 185 -0.65 9.61 -19.27
C ALA A 185 -1.39 10.09 -18.01
N LEU A 186 -0.68 10.19 -16.89
CA LEU A 186 -1.22 10.71 -15.63
C LEU A 186 -1.65 12.18 -15.76
N GLN A 187 -0.83 13.03 -16.39
CA GLN A 187 -1.17 14.43 -16.64
C GLN A 187 -2.42 14.59 -17.50
N LYS A 188 -2.64 13.68 -18.47
CA LYS A 188 -3.87 13.63 -19.26
C LYS A 188 -5.06 13.20 -18.39
N ALA A 189 -4.90 12.18 -17.56
CA ALA A 189 -5.96 11.66 -16.69
C ALA A 189 -6.42 12.66 -15.61
N ILE A 190 -5.50 13.47 -15.07
CA ILE A 190 -5.81 14.53 -14.10
C ILE A 190 -6.05 15.90 -14.76
N GLU A 191 -6.04 15.97 -16.09
CA GLU A 191 -6.25 17.20 -16.88
C GLU A 191 -5.34 18.38 -16.49
N GLY A 192 -4.12 18.10 -16.02
CA GLY A 192 -3.22 19.13 -15.52
C GLY A 192 -1.94 18.59 -14.93
N ARG A 193 -1.15 19.48 -14.32
CA ARG A 193 0.07 19.14 -13.61
C ARG A 193 0.02 19.61 -12.18
N VAL A 194 0.68 18.89 -11.28
CA VAL A 194 0.71 19.28 -9.87
C VAL A 194 1.81 20.33 -9.65
N ILE A 195 1.47 21.38 -8.91
CA ILE A 195 2.41 22.37 -8.40
C ILE A 195 2.20 22.59 -6.90
N THR A 196 3.21 23.11 -6.23
CA THR A 196 3.15 23.48 -4.81
C THR A 196 3.27 25.00 -4.66
N LYS A 197 2.52 25.59 -3.72
CA LYS A 197 2.67 26.98 -3.29
C LYS A 197 2.67 27.01 -1.76
N GLY A 198 3.83 27.21 -1.15
CA GLY A 198 4.00 27.00 0.29
C GLY A 198 3.67 25.56 0.68
N GLU A 199 2.82 25.38 1.70
CA GLU A 199 2.34 24.07 2.17
C GLU A 199 1.08 23.56 1.45
N HIS A 200 0.69 24.17 0.33
CA HIS A 200 -0.51 23.81 -0.42
C HIS A 200 -0.16 23.17 -1.77
N PHE A 201 -0.93 22.14 -2.14
CA PHE A 201 -0.89 21.52 -3.46
C PHE A 201 -1.98 22.07 -4.37
N PHE A 202 -1.65 22.30 -5.64
CA PHE A 202 -2.57 22.78 -6.67
C PHE A 202 -2.46 21.93 -7.94
N LEU A 203 -3.58 21.77 -8.63
CA LEU A 203 -3.63 21.29 -10.00
C LEU A 203 -3.61 22.49 -10.95
N LYS A 204 -2.51 22.66 -11.68
CA LYS A 204 -2.38 23.68 -12.72
C LYS A 204 -2.92 23.14 -14.04
N SER A 205 -4.02 23.73 -14.50
CA SER A 205 -4.69 23.42 -15.76
C SER A 205 -4.72 24.64 -16.69
N LYS A 206 -5.38 24.52 -17.85
CA LYS A 206 -5.63 25.66 -18.75
C LYS A 206 -6.63 26.67 -18.17
N GLN A 207 -7.49 26.23 -17.25
CA GLN A 207 -8.54 27.05 -16.63
C GLN A 207 -8.04 27.83 -15.40
N GLY A 208 -6.81 27.55 -14.95
CA GLY A 208 -6.22 28.15 -13.76
C GLY A 208 -5.59 27.10 -12.85
N ASP A 209 -5.12 27.58 -11.70
CA ASP A 209 -4.62 26.72 -10.62
C ASP A 209 -5.77 26.42 -9.66
N LEU A 210 -6.09 25.15 -9.44
CA LEU A 210 -7.15 24.71 -8.55
C LEU A 210 -6.55 24.06 -7.30
N GLU A 211 -6.91 24.53 -6.09
CA GLU A 211 -6.45 23.92 -4.84
C GLU A 211 -6.85 22.44 -4.75
N PHE A 212 -6.00 21.61 -4.15
CA PHE A 212 -6.34 20.21 -3.89
C PHE A 212 -7.59 20.03 -3.03
N THR A 213 -7.88 20.97 -2.13
CA THR A 213 -9.12 20.98 -1.32
C THR A 213 -10.38 21.07 -2.18
N LEU A 214 -10.29 21.60 -3.40
CA LEU A 214 -11.40 21.72 -4.35
C LEU A 214 -11.43 20.58 -5.39
N LEU A 215 -10.44 19.68 -5.39
CA LEU A 215 -10.40 18.51 -6.28
C LEU A 215 -11.24 17.35 -5.74
N ALA A 216 -11.68 16.46 -6.64
CA ALA A 216 -12.17 15.16 -6.23
C ALA A 216 -11.03 14.31 -5.65
N GLU A 217 -11.32 13.50 -4.62
CA GLU A 217 -10.30 12.68 -3.94
C GLU A 217 -9.60 11.71 -4.88
N GLY A 218 -10.36 11.12 -5.81
CA GLY A 218 -9.81 10.29 -6.87
C GLY A 218 -8.72 10.98 -7.70
N MET A 219 -8.93 12.25 -8.06
CA MET A 219 -7.95 13.04 -8.80
C MET A 219 -6.71 13.34 -7.95
N ARG A 220 -6.88 13.59 -6.65
CA ARG A 220 -5.75 13.78 -5.73
C ARG A 220 -4.87 12.52 -5.62
N LYS A 221 -5.45 11.32 -5.63
CA LYS A 221 -4.69 10.06 -5.61
C LYS A 221 -3.83 9.89 -6.87
N LEU A 222 -4.38 10.15 -8.05
CA LEU A 222 -3.62 10.12 -9.31
C LEU A 222 -2.54 11.20 -9.35
N ALA A 223 -2.86 12.39 -8.86
CA ALA A 223 -1.91 13.49 -8.73
C ALA A 223 -0.75 13.17 -7.76
N LEU A 224 -1.03 12.44 -6.67
CA LEU A 224 -0.01 11.93 -5.76
C LEU A 224 0.93 10.94 -6.47
N ILE A 225 0.42 9.98 -7.25
CA ILE A 225 1.28 9.09 -8.03
C ILE A 225 2.18 9.88 -8.99
N TRP A 226 1.61 10.86 -9.69
CA TRP A 226 2.37 11.75 -10.56
C TRP A 226 3.52 12.44 -9.81
N LEU A 227 3.25 13.00 -8.62
CA LEU A 227 4.25 13.62 -7.76
C LEU A 227 5.35 12.64 -7.35
N LEU A 228 5.00 11.42 -6.91
CA LEU A 228 5.97 10.43 -6.45
C LEU A 228 6.90 9.96 -7.58
N ILE A 229 6.39 9.86 -8.81
CA ILE A 229 7.21 9.58 -10.00
C ILE A 229 8.07 10.79 -10.34
N GLN A 230 7.51 12.00 -10.29
CA GLN A 230 8.22 13.25 -10.63
C GLN A 230 9.36 13.58 -9.65
N ASN A 231 9.17 13.26 -8.38
CA ASN A 231 10.13 13.51 -7.31
C ASN A 231 11.15 12.37 -7.15
N GLY A 232 11.03 11.31 -7.97
CA GLY A 232 12.00 10.21 -8.01
C GLY A 232 11.83 9.15 -6.92
N ILE A 233 10.69 9.13 -6.21
CA ILE A 233 10.38 8.10 -5.21
C ILE A 233 9.99 6.79 -5.89
N LEU A 234 9.15 6.86 -6.93
CA LEU A 234 8.71 5.69 -7.70
C LEU A 234 9.56 5.51 -8.96
N LEU A 235 10.77 4.99 -8.78
CA LEU A 235 11.72 4.64 -9.85
C LEU A 235 12.11 3.16 -9.78
N ASN A 236 12.91 2.70 -10.75
CA ASN A 236 13.42 1.32 -10.77
C ASN A 236 14.08 0.94 -9.43
N GLY A 237 13.69 -0.20 -8.85
CA GLY A 237 14.19 -0.68 -7.57
C GLY A 237 13.49 -0.10 -6.34
N SER A 238 12.48 0.76 -6.51
CA SER A 238 11.60 1.22 -5.43
C SER A 238 10.42 0.28 -5.21
N ILE A 239 9.69 0.49 -4.10
CA ILE A 239 8.50 -0.27 -3.74
C ILE A 239 7.30 0.64 -3.50
N LEU A 240 6.17 0.35 -4.15
CA LEU A 240 4.89 1.01 -3.89
C LEU A 240 4.01 0.11 -3.02
N PHE A 241 3.53 0.64 -1.91
CA PHE A 241 2.43 0.08 -1.13
C PHE A 241 1.19 0.96 -1.33
N TRP A 242 0.11 0.41 -1.88
CA TRP A 242 -1.11 1.17 -2.15
C TRP A 242 -2.32 0.49 -1.51
N ASP A 243 -2.86 1.10 -0.46
CA ASP A 243 -4.01 0.59 0.26
C ASP A 243 -5.32 1.03 -0.41
N GLU A 244 -6.10 0.07 -0.91
CA GLU A 244 -7.37 0.28 -1.62
C GLU A 244 -7.31 1.41 -2.67
N PRO A 245 -6.54 1.23 -3.76
CA PRO A 245 -6.41 2.24 -4.81
C PRO A 245 -7.76 2.68 -5.37
N GLU A 246 -8.75 1.77 -5.40
CA GLU A 246 -10.12 2.01 -5.85
C GLU A 246 -10.94 2.98 -4.98
N ALA A 247 -10.55 3.21 -3.71
CA ALA A 247 -11.39 3.94 -2.78
C ALA A 247 -11.56 5.40 -3.23
N ASN A 248 -12.81 5.89 -3.24
CA ASN A 248 -13.20 7.24 -3.67
C ASN A 248 -12.84 7.57 -5.15
N LEU A 249 -12.65 6.56 -5.99
CA LEU A 249 -12.51 6.70 -7.45
C LEU A 249 -13.82 6.41 -8.18
N ASN A 250 -14.05 7.13 -9.29
CA ASN A 250 -15.08 6.76 -10.25
C ASN A 250 -14.67 5.45 -10.95
N PRO A 251 -15.58 4.46 -11.11
CA PRO A 251 -15.31 3.23 -11.87
C PRO A 251 -14.69 3.45 -13.24
N SER A 252 -14.99 4.54 -13.94
CA SER A 252 -14.41 4.87 -15.25
C SER A 252 -12.89 5.08 -15.22
N LEU A 253 -12.32 5.44 -14.07
CA LEU A 253 -10.88 5.65 -13.88
C LEU A 253 -10.14 4.37 -13.47
N MET A 254 -10.85 3.28 -13.18
CA MET A 254 -10.24 2.04 -12.66
C MET A 254 -9.23 1.44 -13.63
N GLY A 255 -9.55 1.45 -14.92
CA GLY A 255 -8.67 0.95 -15.96
C GLY A 255 -7.38 1.76 -16.10
N GLU A 256 -7.43 3.09 -15.94
CA GLU A 256 -6.26 3.96 -15.97
C GLU A 256 -5.35 3.70 -14.75
N VAL A 257 -5.94 3.51 -13.57
CA VAL A 257 -5.21 3.17 -12.34
C VAL A 257 -4.46 1.85 -12.49
N VAL A 258 -5.12 0.83 -13.04
CA VAL A 258 -4.49 -0.47 -13.31
C VAL A 258 -3.36 -0.32 -14.33
N GLU A 259 -3.54 0.44 -15.41
CA GLU A 259 -2.47 0.65 -16.39
C GLU A 259 -1.25 1.35 -15.77
N VAL A 260 -1.48 2.36 -14.92
CA VAL A 260 -0.40 3.03 -14.17
C VAL A 260 0.37 2.03 -13.29
N ILE A 261 -0.33 1.14 -12.58
CA ILE A 261 0.31 0.13 -11.73
C ILE A 261 1.13 -0.87 -12.56
N LEU A 262 0.60 -1.32 -13.71
CA LEU A 262 1.31 -2.20 -14.63
C LEU A 262 2.56 -1.52 -15.21
N GLU A 263 2.47 -0.25 -15.62
CA GLU A 263 3.61 0.52 -16.13
C GLU A 263 4.68 0.74 -15.04
N LEU A 264 4.30 1.02 -13.79
CA LEU A 264 5.24 1.08 -12.68
C LEU A 264 5.99 -0.25 -12.50
N GLN A 265 5.30 -1.38 -12.58
CA GLN A 265 5.95 -2.69 -12.55
C GLN A 265 6.94 -2.86 -13.71
N ARG A 266 6.54 -2.47 -14.93
CA ARG A 266 7.39 -2.56 -16.13
C ARG A 266 8.63 -1.66 -16.01
N MET A 267 8.54 -0.56 -15.26
CA MET A 267 9.66 0.32 -14.90
C MET A 267 10.55 -0.24 -13.77
N GLY A 268 10.24 -1.40 -13.21
CA GLY A 268 11.03 -2.07 -12.18
C GLY A 268 10.63 -1.74 -10.74
N VAL A 269 9.49 -1.08 -10.53
CA VAL A 269 8.90 -0.87 -9.20
C VAL A 269 8.23 -2.18 -8.74
N GLN A 270 8.51 -2.62 -7.52
CA GLN A 270 7.73 -3.71 -6.91
C GLN A 270 6.46 -3.10 -6.29
N VAL A 271 5.30 -3.67 -6.57
CA VAL A 271 4.02 -3.11 -6.10
C VAL A 271 3.34 -4.10 -5.15
N PHE A 272 2.84 -3.58 -4.04
CA PHE A 272 1.95 -4.26 -3.11
C PHE A 272 0.67 -3.46 -3.01
N LEU A 273 -0.46 -4.07 -3.31
CA LEU A 273 -1.75 -3.38 -3.21
C LEU A 273 -2.77 -4.25 -2.49
N THR A 274 -3.70 -3.60 -1.83
CA THR A 274 -4.84 -4.27 -1.19
C THR A 274 -6.10 -3.90 -1.94
N THR A 275 -7.04 -4.82 -2.01
CA THR A 275 -8.33 -4.53 -2.63
C THR A 275 -9.40 -5.47 -2.11
N HIS A 276 -10.63 -5.01 -2.16
CA HIS A 276 -11.82 -5.85 -2.04
C HIS A 276 -12.76 -5.66 -3.24
N ASN A 277 -12.25 -5.06 -4.32
CA ASN A 277 -13.03 -4.59 -5.46
C ASN A 277 -12.90 -5.51 -6.68
N TYR A 278 -14.03 -6.05 -7.12
CA TYR A 278 -14.08 -6.93 -8.30
C TYR A 278 -13.62 -6.23 -9.59
N VAL A 279 -14.04 -4.99 -9.80
CA VAL A 279 -13.75 -4.23 -11.03
C VAL A 279 -12.24 -4.02 -11.17
N LEU A 280 -11.55 -3.62 -10.09
CA LEU A 280 -10.10 -3.49 -10.09
C LEU A 280 -9.40 -4.80 -10.47
N LEU A 281 -9.81 -5.91 -9.84
CA LEU A 281 -9.24 -7.23 -10.13
C LEU A 281 -9.50 -7.67 -11.58
N LYS A 282 -10.69 -7.35 -12.11
CA LYS A 282 -11.04 -7.68 -13.49
C LYS A 282 -10.27 -6.83 -14.50
N GLU A 283 -10.06 -5.55 -14.22
CA GLU A 283 -9.20 -4.68 -15.02
C GLU A 283 -7.76 -5.22 -15.09
N PHE A 284 -7.20 -5.72 -13.97
CA PHE A 284 -5.90 -6.40 -14.00
C PHE A 284 -5.91 -7.62 -14.92
N ASP A 285 -6.92 -8.47 -14.82
CA ASP A 285 -7.04 -9.67 -15.65
C ASP A 285 -7.13 -9.36 -17.15
N LEU A 286 -7.85 -8.29 -17.51
CA LEU A 286 -8.06 -7.86 -18.89
C LEU A 286 -6.84 -7.12 -19.49
N ARG A 287 -6.13 -6.33 -18.68
CA ARG A 287 -5.04 -5.45 -19.16
C ARG A 287 -3.64 -6.06 -19.04
N LYS A 288 -3.46 -7.11 -18.22
CA LYS A 288 -2.15 -7.75 -18.04
C LYS A 288 -1.59 -8.26 -19.37
N LYS A 289 -0.29 -8.06 -19.57
CA LYS A 289 0.48 -8.65 -20.65
C LYS A 289 1.20 -9.90 -20.13
N LYS A 290 1.65 -10.77 -21.04
CA LYS A 290 2.40 -11.99 -20.67
C LYS A 290 3.69 -11.72 -19.88
N THR A 291 4.27 -10.54 -20.05
CA THR A 291 5.49 -10.09 -19.36
C THR A 291 5.23 -9.55 -17.95
N ASP A 292 3.97 -9.26 -17.62
CA ASP A 292 3.62 -8.68 -16.33
C ASP A 292 3.56 -9.78 -15.26
N GLN A 293 4.13 -9.51 -14.09
CA GLN A 293 4.26 -10.48 -13.01
C GLN A 293 3.33 -10.12 -11.87
N ILE A 294 2.15 -10.73 -11.85
CA ILE A 294 1.12 -10.48 -10.84
C ILE A 294 0.91 -11.74 -10.00
N GLN A 295 1.04 -11.59 -8.68
CA GLN A 295 0.60 -12.59 -7.71
C GLN A 295 -0.62 -12.03 -6.96
N TYR A 296 -1.69 -12.81 -6.92
CA TYR A 296 -2.87 -12.55 -6.11
C TYR A 296 -2.80 -13.39 -4.84
N VAL A 297 -3.09 -12.79 -3.70
CA VAL A 297 -3.05 -13.41 -2.39
C VAL A 297 -4.42 -13.25 -1.75
N SER A 298 -5.22 -14.31 -1.75
CA SER A 298 -6.53 -14.28 -1.09
C SER A 298 -6.37 -14.50 0.41
N LEU A 299 -6.80 -13.52 1.20
CA LEU A 299 -6.84 -13.53 2.66
C LEU A 299 -8.26 -13.86 3.11
N PHE A 300 -8.39 -14.88 3.94
CA PHE A 300 -9.66 -15.34 4.47
C PHE A 300 -9.48 -15.91 5.86
N ARG A 301 -10.57 -15.94 6.62
CA ARG A 301 -10.57 -16.49 7.97
C ARG A 301 -10.85 -17.99 7.88
N ASP A 302 -9.94 -18.77 8.42
CA ASP A 302 -10.17 -20.18 8.74
C ASP A 302 -10.78 -20.26 10.15
N GLU A 303 -11.82 -21.07 10.32
CA GLU A 303 -12.55 -21.22 11.57
C GLU A 303 -11.65 -21.72 12.71
N SER A 304 -10.61 -22.51 12.39
CA SER A 304 -9.67 -23.06 13.37
C SER A 304 -8.39 -22.25 13.56
N GLU A 305 -7.92 -21.50 12.56
CA GLU A 305 -6.55 -20.95 12.54
C GLU A 305 -6.46 -19.42 12.42
N GLY A 306 -7.57 -18.68 12.42
CA GLY A 306 -7.53 -17.22 12.25
C GLY A 306 -7.38 -16.83 10.78
N VAL A 307 -6.73 -15.71 10.47
CA VAL A 307 -6.56 -15.31 9.05
C VAL A 307 -5.43 -16.08 8.40
N THR A 308 -5.71 -16.75 7.29
CA THR A 308 -4.75 -17.43 6.43
C THR A 308 -4.71 -16.81 5.02
N ALA A 309 -3.79 -17.26 4.17
CA ALA A 309 -3.57 -16.72 2.85
C ALA A 309 -3.32 -17.81 1.80
N LYS A 310 -3.91 -17.65 0.61
CA LYS A 310 -3.68 -18.53 -0.54
C LYS A 310 -3.15 -17.73 -1.74
N PRO A 311 -1.86 -17.85 -2.07
CA PRO A 311 -1.27 -17.18 -3.23
C PRO A 311 -1.58 -17.91 -4.54
N THR A 312 -1.70 -17.16 -5.63
CA THR A 312 -1.87 -17.65 -7.00
C THR A 312 -1.37 -16.62 -8.01
N ASN A 313 -0.88 -17.07 -9.16
CA ASN A 313 -0.47 -16.17 -10.26
C ASN A 313 -1.57 -16.01 -11.33
N SER A 314 -2.75 -16.59 -11.11
CA SER A 314 -3.87 -16.57 -12.05
C SER A 314 -5.12 -16.02 -11.38
N TYR A 315 -5.74 -15.02 -12.01
CA TYR A 315 -7.00 -14.42 -11.58
C TYR A 315 -8.12 -15.47 -11.45
N LEU A 316 -8.21 -16.40 -12.41
CA LEU A 316 -9.21 -17.48 -12.41
C LEU A 316 -9.02 -18.49 -11.27
N SER A 317 -7.83 -18.52 -10.67
CA SER A 317 -7.46 -19.47 -9.61
C SER A 317 -7.45 -18.82 -8.23
N ILE A 318 -7.99 -17.61 -8.08
CA ILE A 318 -8.17 -16.96 -6.78
C ILE A 318 -9.19 -17.77 -5.99
N VAL A 319 -8.76 -18.33 -4.86
CA VAL A 319 -9.62 -19.11 -3.96
C VAL A 319 -9.23 -18.79 -2.51
N PRO A 320 -10.20 -18.59 -1.60
CA PRO A 320 -11.59 -18.29 -1.89
C PRO A 320 -11.70 -16.93 -2.58
N ASN A 321 -12.67 -16.77 -3.49
CA ASN A 321 -12.97 -15.49 -4.12
C ASN A 321 -14.36 -15.02 -3.70
N VAL A 322 -14.48 -14.65 -2.42
CA VAL A 322 -15.75 -14.17 -1.83
C VAL A 322 -16.31 -13.00 -2.64
N ILE A 323 -15.43 -12.15 -3.19
CA ILE A 323 -15.80 -11.03 -4.03
C ILE A 323 -16.49 -11.51 -5.31
N ALA A 324 -15.91 -12.45 -6.05
CA ALA A 324 -16.52 -12.98 -7.27
C ALA A 324 -17.85 -13.70 -6.99
N VAL A 325 -17.97 -14.41 -5.87
CA VAL A 325 -19.22 -15.06 -5.45
C VAL A 325 -20.33 -14.03 -5.25
N THR A 326 -20.06 -12.95 -4.50
CA THR A 326 -21.03 -11.87 -4.27
C THR A 326 -21.43 -11.18 -5.57
N PHE A 327 -20.49 -10.94 -6.49
CA PHE A 327 -20.79 -10.34 -7.79
C PHE A 327 -21.60 -11.26 -8.70
N ALA A 328 -21.32 -12.57 -8.70
CA ALA A 328 -22.09 -13.55 -9.46
C ALA A 328 -23.54 -13.62 -8.97
N ASP A 329 -23.76 -13.60 -7.64
CA ASP A 329 -25.09 -13.54 -7.04
C ASP A 329 -25.85 -12.25 -7.44
N LEU A 330 -25.20 -11.09 -7.40
CA LEU A 330 -25.78 -9.83 -7.87
C LEU A 330 -26.22 -9.91 -9.34
N TYR A 331 -25.37 -10.44 -10.22
CA TYR A 331 -25.66 -10.59 -11.64
C TYR A 331 -26.82 -11.58 -11.88
N GLN A 332 -26.84 -12.70 -11.16
CA GLN A 332 -27.94 -13.67 -11.24
C GLN A 332 -29.28 -13.05 -10.81
N ARG A 333 -29.29 -12.27 -9.73
CA ARG A 333 -30.49 -11.55 -9.27
C ARG A 333 -30.99 -10.53 -10.29
N ASP A 334 -30.07 -9.82 -10.95
CA ASP A 334 -30.41 -8.85 -12.00
C ASP A 334 -30.97 -9.53 -13.27
N MET A 335 -30.32 -10.61 -13.73
CA MET A 335 -30.84 -11.43 -14.84
C MET A 335 -32.24 -11.98 -14.53
N ALA A 336 -32.46 -12.48 -13.31
CA ALA A 336 -33.75 -13.01 -12.90
C ALA A 336 -34.85 -11.93 -12.91
N ARG A 337 -34.52 -10.68 -12.57
CA ARG A 337 -35.44 -9.54 -12.68
C ARG A 337 -35.75 -9.21 -14.14
N ALA A 338 -34.74 -9.13 -14.99
CA ALA A 338 -34.92 -8.85 -16.42
C ALA A 338 -35.80 -9.90 -17.12
N LEU A 339 -35.60 -11.19 -16.80
CA LEU A 339 -36.40 -12.30 -17.33
C LEU A 339 -37.85 -12.31 -16.83
N LYS A 340 -38.12 -11.76 -15.63
CA LYS A 340 -39.49 -11.60 -15.11
C LYS A 340 -40.21 -10.42 -15.75
N GLY A 341 -39.52 -9.29 -15.94
CA GLY A 341 -40.09 -8.11 -16.61
C GLY A 341 -40.32 -8.27 -18.12
N ALA A 342 -39.74 -9.29 -18.75
CA ALA A 342 -40.01 -9.64 -20.16
C ALA A 342 -41.23 -10.56 -20.37
N LYS A 343 -41.93 -10.94 -19.27
CA LYS A 343 -43.14 -11.77 -19.29
C LYS A 343 -44.43 -10.99 -18.97
N GLU A 344 -44.31 -9.70 -18.71
CA GLU A 344 -45.41 -8.72 -18.65
C GLU A 344 -45.37 -7.88 -19.93
#